data_AF-A0A0T5NZX9-F1
#
_entry.id   AF-A0A0T5NZX9-F1
#
_cell.length_a   1.000
_cell.length_b   1.000
_cell.length_c   1.000
_cell.angle_alpha   90.00
_cell.angle_beta   90.00
_cell.angle_gamma   90.00
#
_symmetry.space_group_name_H-M   'P 1'
#
loop_
_entity.id
_entity.type
_entity.pdbx_description
1 polymer ?
#
loop_
_entity_poly.entity_id
_entity_poly.type
_entity_poly.pdbx_seq_one_letter_code
_entity_poly.pdbx_strand_id
1 'polypeptide(L)'
;MDLLQRVLGASLPPAYRTHLATRNGWMPEKTVFAFAGKTGTRRSNLHVLYAVNAAEDWADLWAVNRTFAEDTGPWHLCIGADDGGNQLVLALKGPEHGKVFFWAVDLPFAEGLRVVAPDFGAFLSGLTGPDPLPGRADAAR
;
A
#
# COMPACT_ATOMS: atom_id res chain seq x y z
N MET A 1 -7.10 17.87 1.24
CA MET A 1 -7.36 16.90 0.14
C MET A 1 -7.22 17.52 -1.23
N ASP A 2 -7.84 18.66 -1.52
CA ASP A 2 -7.75 19.29 -2.86
C ASP A 2 -6.33 19.72 -3.23
N LEU A 3 -5.53 20.18 -2.25
CA LEU A 3 -4.11 20.49 -2.45
C LEU A 3 -3.29 19.25 -2.86
N LEU A 4 -3.52 18.11 -2.20
CA LEU A 4 -2.82 16.84 -2.51
C LEU A 4 -3.09 16.40 -3.96
N GLN A 5 -4.36 16.40 -4.38
CA GLN A 5 -4.72 16.05 -5.77
C GLN A 5 -4.14 17.02 -6.80
N ARG A 6 -4.09 18.32 -6.47
CA ARG A 6 -3.46 19.33 -7.32
C ARG A 6 -1.96 19.09 -7.47
N VAL A 7 -1.25 18.81 -6.38
CA VAL A 7 0.19 18.51 -6.39
C VAL A 7 0.48 17.23 -7.18
N LEU A 8 -0.35 16.20 -7.04
CA LEU A 8 -0.23 14.95 -7.79
C LEU A 8 -0.64 15.09 -9.27
N GLY A 9 -1.33 16.17 -9.63
CA GLY A 9 -1.98 16.33 -10.93
C GLY A 9 -2.91 15.16 -11.26
N ALA A 10 -3.57 14.60 -10.25
CA ALA A 10 -4.37 13.38 -10.35
C ALA A 10 -5.51 13.37 -9.33
N SER A 11 -6.63 12.76 -9.69
CA SER A 11 -7.70 12.46 -8.74
C SER A 11 -7.34 11.22 -7.91
N LEU A 12 -7.44 11.35 -6.58
CA LEU A 12 -7.26 10.21 -5.70
C LEU A 12 -8.44 9.25 -5.85
N PRO A 13 -8.19 7.93 -5.89
CA PRO A 13 -9.24 6.93 -5.80
C PRO A 13 -10.16 7.19 -4.59
N PRO A 14 -11.51 7.12 -4.74
CA PRO A 14 -12.46 7.55 -3.70
C PRO A 14 -12.26 6.89 -2.33
N ALA A 15 -11.95 5.59 -2.31
CA ALA A 15 -11.70 4.84 -1.08
C ALA A 15 -10.44 5.36 -0.35
N TYR A 16 -9.36 5.63 -1.08
CA TYR A 16 -8.12 6.16 -0.49
C TYR A 16 -8.30 7.60 0.01
N ARG A 17 -9.03 8.44 -0.74
CA ARG A 17 -9.39 9.79 -0.29
C ARG A 17 -10.19 9.76 1.02
N THR A 18 -11.18 8.87 1.11
CA THR A 18 -11.98 8.68 2.32
C THR A 18 -11.12 8.22 3.49
N HIS A 19 -10.19 7.29 3.24
CA HIS A 19 -9.23 6.86 4.25
C HIS A 19 -8.40 8.02 4.78
N LEU A 20 -7.70 8.78 3.93
CA LEU A 20 -6.90 9.92 4.38
C LEU A 20 -7.72 10.98 5.14
N ALA A 21 -8.99 11.18 4.78
CA ALA A 21 -9.88 12.11 5.45
C ALA A 21 -10.35 11.63 6.83
N THR A 22 -10.49 10.32 7.02
CA THR A 22 -11.04 9.73 8.27
C THR A 22 -9.97 9.18 9.20
N ARG A 23 -8.84 8.76 8.63
CA ARG A 23 -7.72 8.10 9.28
C ARG A 23 -6.45 8.42 8.49
N ASN A 24 -5.83 9.55 8.84
CA ASN A 24 -4.63 10.06 8.18
C ASN A 24 -3.39 9.24 8.58
N GLY A 25 -3.14 8.16 7.84
CA GLY A 25 -2.16 7.14 8.17
C GLY A 25 -2.68 6.12 9.17
N TRP A 26 -2.12 4.91 9.13
CA TRP A 26 -2.61 3.80 9.93
C TRP A 26 -1.60 2.66 10.07
N MET A 27 -1.43 2.13 11.28
CA MET A 27 -0.78 0.84 11.54
C MET A 27 -1.86 -0.15 11.99
N PRO A 28 -2.31 -1.07 11.11
CA PRO A 28 -3.42 -1.97 11.42
C PRO A 28 -3.01 -3.14 12.30
N GLU A 29 -3.95 -3.68 13.09
CA GLU A 29 -3.76 -4.97 13.77
C GLU A 29 -3.80 -6.16 12.80
N LYS A 30 -4.61 -6.02 11.73
CA LYS A 30 -4.65 -6.97 10.61
C LYS A 30 -3.68 -6.50 9.55
N THR A 31 -2.53 -7.14 9.47
CA THR A 31 -1.42 -6.69 8.63
C THR A 31 -1.25 -7.55 7.38
N VAL A 32 -1.73 -8.79 7.38
CA VAL A 32 -1.42 -9.73 6.28
C VAL A 32 -2.22 -9.39 5.03
N PHE A 33 -1.53 -9.21 3.91
CA PHE A 33 -2.13 -9.12 2.58
C PHE A 33 -1.48 -10.10 1.60
N ALA A 34 -2.24 -10.51 0.59
CA ALA A 34 -1.79 -11.42 -0.45
C ALA A 34 -1.55 -10.67 -1.77
N PHE A 35 -0.60 -11.15 -2.57
CA PHE A 35 -0.31 -10.62 -3.90
C PHE A 35 0.13 -11.71 -4.86
N ALA A 36 -0.01 -11.46 -6.15
CA ALA A 36 0.40 -12.40 -7.19
C ALA A 36 1.94 -12.54 -7.20
N GLY A 37 2.45 -13.75 -6.99
CA GLY A 37 3.87 -14.08 -7.18
C GLY A 37 4.13 -14.65 -8.58
N LYS A 38 5.42 -14.86 -8.92
CA LYS A 38 5.81 -15.59 -10.16
C LYS A 38 5.29 -17.03 -10.14
N THR A 39 5.22 -17.64 -8.96
CA THR A 39 4.72 -18.99 -8.72
C THR A 39 3.74 -18.93 -7.56
N GLY A 40 2.44 -18.87 -7.87
CA GLY A 40 1.37 -18.85 -6.86
C GLY A 40 1.25 -17.53 -6.09
N THR A 41 0.40 -17.56 -5.07
CA THR A 41 0.11 -16.42 -4.19
C THR A 41 1.21 -16.25 -3.15
N ARG A 42 1.67 -15.02 -2.96
CA ARG A 42 2.58 -14.64 -1.87
C ARG A 42 1.84 -13.78 -0.84
N ARG A 43 2.45 -13.62 0.34
CA ARG A 43 1.94 -12.80 1.43
C ARG A 43 3.04 -11.86 1.93
N SER A 44 2.63 -10.69 2.43
CA SER A 44 3.47 -9.81 3.25
C SER A 44 2.62 -9.15 4.32
N ASN A 45 3.26 -8.45 5.27
CA ASN A 45 2.64 -7.77 6.39
C ASN A 45 2.70 -6.27 6.17
N LEU A 46 1.55 -5.62 6.03
CA LEU A 46 1.42 -4.17 6.06
C LEU A 46 1.91 -3.66 7.41
N HIS A 47 2.99 -2.90 7.39
CA HIS A 47 3.54 -2.24 8.57
C HIS A 47 2.80 -0.93 8.84
N VAL A 48 2.67 -0.11 7.79
CA VAL A 48 2.14 1.24 7.90
C VAL A 48 1.48 1.68 6.60
N LEU A 49 0.36 2.39 6.70
CA LEU A 49 -0.15 3.29 5.68
C LEU A 49 0.28 4.71 6.02
N TYR A 50 0.83 5.41 5.03
CA TYR A 50 1.44 6.72 5.25
C TYR A 50 0.42 7.80 5.57
N ALA A 51 0.79 8.68 6.51
CA ALA A 51 0.03 9.87 6.83
C ALA A 51 0.50 11.05 5.99
N VAL A 52 -0.40 11.97 5.67
CA VAL A 52 -0.03 13.28 5.12
C VAL A 52 0.48 14.15 6.26
N ASN A 53 1.72 14.64 6.16
CA ASN A 53 2.42 15.46 7.16
C ASN A 53 2.61 14.69 8.48
N ALA A 54 3.10 13.46 8.42
CA ALA A 54 3.52 12.73 9.61
C ALA A 54 4.71 13.43 10.28
N ALA A 55 4.86 13.24 11.60
CA ALA A 55 6.01 13.77 12.33
C ALA A 55 7.33 13.06 11.95
N GLU A 56 7.22 11.79 11.56
CA GLU A 56 8.35 10.93 11.22
C GLU A 56 8.39 10.71 9.70
N ASP A 57 9.55 10.97 9.07
CA ASP A 57 9.72 10.87 7.61
C ASP A 57 9.38 9.47 7.06
N TRP A 58 9.67 8.40 7.83
CA TRP A 58 9.40 7.03 7.41
C TRP A 58 7.89 6.69 7.34
N ALA A 59 7.04 7.50 7.98
CA ALA A 59 5.59 7.36 7.96
C ALA A 59 4.89 8.47 7.16
N ASP A 60 5.64 9.45 6.65
CA ASP A 60 5.10 10.60 5.92
C ASP A 60 4.97 10.33 4.41
N LEU A 61 3.77 10.58 3.88
CA LEU A 61 3.45 10.39 2.48
C LEU A 61 4.36 11.23 1.57
N TRP A 62 4.68 12.46 1.94
CA TRP A 62 5.48 13.35 1.10
C TRP A 62 6.95 13.00 1.13
N ALA A 63 7.50 12.71 2.31
CA ALA A 63 8.89 12.30 2.47
C ALA A 63 9.17 11.03 1.66
N VAL A 64 8.31 10.01 1.80
CA VAL A 64 8.49 8.74 1.08
C VAL A 64 8.34 8.92 -0.44
N ASN A 65 7.31 9.63 -0.90
CA ASN A 65 7.12 9.83 -2.35
C ASN A 65 8.18 10.75 -2.98
N ARG A 66 8.84 11.61 -2.20
CA ARG A 66 10.02 12.35 -2.66
C ARG A 66 11.20 11.41 -2.91
N THR A 67 11.41 10.45 -2.00
CA THR A 67 12.48 9.44 -2.12
C THR A 67 12.30 8.56 -3.36
N PHE A 68 11.07 8.14 -3.67
CA PHE A 68 10.78 7.22 -4.78
C PHE A 68 10.23 7.91 -6.05
N ALA A 69 10.37 9.24 -6.15
CA ALA A 69 9.76 10.02 -7.24
C ALA A 69 10.28 9.61 -8.63
N GLU A 70 11.57 9.27 -8.73
CA GLU A 70 12.20 8.90 -10.00
C GLU A 70 11.64 7.58 -10.55
N ASP A 71 11.36 6.61 -9.68
CA ASP A 71 10.81 5.30 -10.04
C ASP A 71 9.32 5.35 -10.33
N THR A 72 8.55 5.98 -9.43
CA THR A 72 7.08 5.97 -9.45
C THR A 72 6.50 6.90 -10.50
N GLY A 73 7.18 8.02 -10.75
CA GLY A 73 6.74 9.09 -11.62
C GLY A 73 5.37 9.67 -11.21
N PRO A 74 4.71 10.46 -12.08
CA PRO A 74 3.43 11.09 -11.74
C PRO A 74 2.23 10.14 -11.85
N TRP A 75 2.46 8.84 -12.02
CA TRP A 75 1.45 7.82 -12.27
C TRP A 75 1.12 6.98 -11.04
N HIS A 76 2.05 6.92 -10.09
CA HIS A 76 1.97 6.05 -8.94
C HIS A 76 2.25 6.84 -7.66
N LEU A 77 1.73 6.33 -6.56
CA LEU A 77 1.90 6.90 -5.23
C LEU A 77 2.22 5.78 -4.25
N CYS A 78 3.36 5.85 -3.56
CA CYS A 78 3.60 4.99 -2.40
C CYS A 78 2.62 5.41 -1.28
N ILE A 79 1.80 4.48 -0.81
CA ILE A 79 0.75 4.71 0.18
C ILE A 79 1.00 3.97 1.50
N GLY A 80 2.00 3.11 1.56
CA GLY A 80 2.41 2.40 2.75
C GLY A 80 3.64 1.53 2.53
N ALA A 81 4.09 0.85 3.58
CA ALA A 81 5.17 -0.12 3.50
C ALA A 81 4.85 -1.41 4.25
N ASP A 82 5.52 -2.48 3.85
CA ASP A 82 5.62 -3.71 4.62
C ASP A 82 6.76 -3.66 5.66
N ASP A 83 6.85 -4.69 6.50
CA ASP A 83 7.89 -4.79 7.54
C ASP A 83 9.32 -4.85 6.96
N GLY A 84 9.47 -5.17 5.68
CA GLY A 84 10.75 -5.22 4.97
C GLY A 84 11.11 -3.92 4.25
N GLY A 85 10.28 -2.87 4.36
CA GLY A 85 10.49 -1.59 3.66
C GLY A 85 10.03 -1.61 2.19
N ASN A 86 9.44 -2.70 1.71
CA ASN A 86 8.81 -2.75 0.39
C ASN A 86 7.56 -1.87 0.37
N GLN A 87 7.23 -1.34 -0.79
CA GLN A 87 6.21 -0.30 -0.90
C GLN A 87 4.85 -0.87 -1.31
N LEU A 88 3.79 -0.35 -0.70
CA LEU A 88 2.43 -0.45 -1.22
C LEU A 88 2.20 0.76 -2.10
N VAL A 89 1.82 0.52 -3.36
CA VAL A 89 1.76 1.53 -4.41
C VAL A 89 0.35 1.62 -4.98
N LEU A 90 -0.18 2.83 -5.08
CA LEU A 90 -1.48 3.14 -5.68
C LEU A 90 -1.30 3.73 -7.07
N ALA A 91 -1.95 3.15 -8.08
CA ALA A 91 -2.00 3.77 -9.40
C ALA A 91 -2.96 4.97 -9.42
N LEU A 92 -2.42 6.14 -9.76
CA LEU A 92 -3.14 7.42 -9.84
C LEU A 92 -3.63 7.77 -11.25
N LYS A 93 -3.08 7.14 -12.28
CA LYS A 93 -3.40 7.43 -13.69
C LYS A 93 -3.36 6.16 -14.54
N GLY A 94 -3.93 6.24 -15.74
CA GLY A 94 -3.85 5.17 -16.74
C GLY A 94 -4.86 4.05 -16.55
N PRO A 95 -4.73 2.95 -17.32
CA PRO A 95 -5.70 1.84 -17.32
C PRO A 95 -5.76 1.09 -15.98
N GLU A 96 -4.71 1.22 -15.16
CA GLU A 96 -4.59 0.60 -13.86
C GLU A 96 -5.08 1.50 -12.72
N HIS A 97 -5.67 2.68 -13.01
CA HIS A 97 -6.12 3.65 -12.01
C HIS A 97 -6.92 3.01 -10.88
N GLY A 98 -6.55 3.31 -9.64
CA GLY A 98 -7.19 2.78 -8.44
C GLY A 98 -6.57 1.50 -7.90
N LYS A 99 -5.88 0.71 -8.72
CA LYS A 99 -5.29 -0.56 -8.29
C LYS A 99 -4.17 -0.36 -7.28
N VAL A 100 -4.06 -1.33 -6.38
CA VAL A 100 -3.01 -1.40 -5.35
C VAL A 100 -2.01 -2.47 -5.75
N PHE A 101 -0.74 -2.11 -5.64
CA PHE A 101 0.40 -2.95 -5.96
C PHE A 101 1.33 -3.08 -4.77
N PHE A 102 2.06 -4.19 -4.74
CA PHE A 102 3.24 -4.39 -3.93
C PHE A 102 4.46 -4.17 -4.82
N TRP A 103 5.41 -3.36 -4.38
CA TRP A 103 6.67 -3.15 -5.05
C TRP A 103 7.82 -3.65 -4.17
N ALA A 104 8.46 -4.73 -4.61
CA ALA A 104 9.73 -5.18 -4.07
C ALA A 104 10.83 -4.19 -4.48
N VAL A 105 11.26 -3.33 -3.56
CA VAL A 105 12.16 -2.19 -3.85
C VAL A 105 13.56 -2.59 -4.28
N ASP A 106 13.97 -3.83 -3.98
CA ASP A 106 15.22 -4.42 -4.46
C ASP A 106 15.23 -4.67 -5.98
N LEU A 107 14.10 -4.49 -6.66
CA LEU A 107 13.94 -4.67 -8.09
C LEU A 107 13.54 -3.35 -8.77
N PRO A 108 13.96 -3.13 -10.04
CA PRO A 108 13.45 -2.03 -10.84
C PRO A 108 11.93 -1.97 -10.81
N PHE A 109 11.36 -0.77 -10.74
CA PHE A 109 9.93 -0.55 -10.50
C PHE A 109 9.01 -1.43 -11.39
N ALA A 110 9.25 -1.46 -12.70
CA ALA A 110 8.48 -2.26 -13.65
C ALA A 110 8.57 -3.78 -13.40
N GLU A 111 9.68 -4.26 -12.85
CA GLU A 111 9.92 -5.68 -12.58
C GLU A 111 9.47 -6.09 -11.17
N GLY A 112 9.46 -5.15 -10.23
CA GLY A 112 9.13 -5.34 -8.82
C GLY A 112 7.64 -5.24 -8.49
N LEU A 113 6.83 -4.64 -9.37
CA LEU A 113 5.39 -4.45 -9.16
C LEU A 113 4.59 -5.76 -9.26
N ARG A 114 3.74 -6.02 -8.26
CA ARG A 114 2.79 -7.13 -8.22
C ARG A 114 1.42 -6.63 -7.80
N VAL A 115 0.37 -7.08 -8.47
CA VAL A 115 -1.00 -6.69 -8.11
C VAL A 115 -1.37 -7.28 -6.75
N VAL A 116 -1.89 -6.42 -5.87
CA VAL A 116 -2.43 -6.77 -4.55
C VAL A 116 -3.95 -6.77 -4.59
N ALA A 117 -4.55 -5.70 -5.11
CA ALA A 117 -6.00 -5.54 -5.11
C ALA A 117 -6.48 -4.67 -6.28
N PRO A 118 -7.73 -4.86 -6.75
CA PRO A 118 -8.30 -4.05 -7.82
C PRO A 118 -8.53 -2.59 -7.40
N ASP A 119 -8.68 -2.34 -6.10
CA ASP A 119 -8.79 -0.99 -5.53
C ASP A 119 -8.39 -0.98 -4.06
N PHE A 120 -8.26 0.23 -3.49
CA PHE A 120 -7.88 0.43 -2.10
C PHE A 120 -8.91 -0.11 -1.09
N GLY A 121 -10.20 -0.11 -1.40
CA GLY A 121 -11.22 -0.68 -0.53
C GLY A 121 -11.15 -2.20 -0.47
N ALA A 122 -10.94 -2.84 -1.62
CA ALA A 122 -10.69 -4.28 -1.73
C ALA A 122 -9.40 -4.67 -1.00
N PHE A 123 -8.34 -3.85 -1.07
CA PHE A 123 -7.13 -4.06 -0.28
C PHE A 123 -7.42 -4.09 1.22
N LEU A 124 -8.08 -3.04 1.76
CA LEU A 124 -8.40 -2.98 3.19
C LEU A 124 -9.28 -4.14 3.65
N SER A 125 -10.25 -4.54 2.83
CA SER A 125 -11.16 -5.65 3.14
C SER A 125 -10.46 -7.01 3.10
N GLY A 126 -9.38 -7.12 2.31
CA GLY A 126 -8.56 -8.31 2.18
C GLY A 126 -7.50 -8.48 3.28
N LEU A 127 -7.34 -7.51 4.18
CA LEU A 127 -6.39 -7.62 5.30
C LEU A 127 -6.85 -8.69 6.29
N THR A 128 -5.99 -9.67 6.55
CA THR A 128 -6.22 -10.73 7.53
C THR A 128 -5.37 -10.52 8.78
N GLY A 129 -5.75 -11.18 9.88
CA GLY A 129 -4.90 -11.26 11.07
C GLY A 129 -3.59 -11.99 10.76
N PRO A 130 -2.61 -11.97 11.69
CA PRO A 130 -1.39 -12.74 11.54
C PRO A 130 -1.70 -14.20 11.22
N ASP A 131 -0.92 -14.81 10.34
CA ASP A 131 -1.04 -16.25 10.05
C ASP A 131 -1.04 -16.99 11.41
N PRO A 132 -1.99 -17.91 11.66
CA PRO A 132 -1.95 -18.69 12.88
C PRO A 132 -0.60 -19.40 12.92
N LEU A 133 0.12 -19.21 14.04
CA LEU A 133 1.41 -19.86 14.28
C LEU A 133 1.30 -21.34 13.87
N PRO A 134 2.26 -21.87 13.07
CA PRO A 134 2.28 -23.30 12.78
C PRO A 134 2.35 -24.06 14.10
N GLY A 135 1.24 -24.69 14.49
CA GLY A 135 1.10 -25.42 15.77
C GLY A 135 -0.14 -25.09 16.60
N ARG A 136 -0.89 -24.02 16.32
CA ARG A 136 -2.24 -23.85 16.88
C ARG A 136 -3.26 -24.42 15.91
N ALA A 137 -3.38 -25.74 15.91
CA ALA A 137 -4.64 -26.36 15.56
C ALA A 137 -5.70 -25.83 16.53
N ASP A 138 -6.80 -25.33 15.99
CA ASP A 138 -7.96 -24.92 16.76
C ASP A 138 -8.32 -26.03 17.75
N ALA A 139 -8.09 -25.77 19.03
CA ALA A 139 -8.72 -26.52 20.09
C ALA A 139 -10.20 -26.12 20.06
N ALA A 140 -10.96 -26.87 19.26
CA ALA A 140 -12.39 -26.81 19.21
C ALA A 140 -12.99 -26.88 20.63
N ARG A 141 -13.89 -25.94 20.93
CA ARG A 141 -15.08 -26.17 21.76
C ARG A 141 -16.21 -25.32 21.22
#